data_AF-A0A4U9DCF8-F1
#
_entry.id   AF-A0A4U9DCF8-F1
#
_cell.length_a   1.000
_cell.length_b   1.000
_cell.length_c   1.000
_cell.angle_alpha   90.00
_cell.angle_beta   90.00
_cell.angle_gamma   90.00
#
_symmetry.space_group_name_H-M   'P 1'
#
loop_
_entity.id
_entity.type
_entity.pdbx_description
1 polymer ?
#
loop_
_entity_poly.entity_id
_entity_poly.type
_entity_poly.pdbx_seq_one_letter_code
_entity_poly.pdbx_strand_id
1 'polypeptide(L)'
;MGVDWDLHLLSPLHSVFGDEHEYRPKNGTAPFSINGIFDRGYAQAAENLDGDSVINTSSPMLGVRDAEFRKLGKPQPEVSDRVFIKTVGGHVINQLFVVSNVEPDSHGGSRLVLNVVKAR
;
A
#
# COMPACT_ATOMS: atom_id res chain seq x y z
N MET A 1 6.74 28.72 -9.53
CA MET A 1 7.65 27.84 -8.78
C MET A 1 6.79 26.83 -8.06
N GLY A 2 6.89 25.54 -8.41
CA GLY A 2 6.11 24.48 -7.76
C GLY A 2 6.71 24.12 -6.41
N VAL A 3 5.89 23.61 -5.49
CA VAL A 3 6.35 23.06 -4.22
C VAL A 3 6.99 21.69 -4.48
N ASP A 4 8.18 21.45 -3.92
CA ASP A 4 8.76 20.11 -3.86
C ASP A 4 8.08 19.31 -2.74
N TRP A 5 7.02 18.59 -3.09
CA TRP A 5 6.20 17.84 -2.15
C TRP A 5 6.93 16.62 -1.56
N ASP A 6 7.85 16.00 -2.31
CA ASP A 6 8.63 14.87 -1.78
C ASP A 6 9.54 15.35 -0.65
N LEU A 7 10.26 16.45 -0.87
CA LEU A 7 11.17 17.02 0.12
C LEU A 7 10.44 17.53 1.37
N HIS A 8 9.35 18.28 1.19
CA HIS A 8 8.73 19.02 2.29
C HIS A 8 7.60 18.27 3.00
N LEU A 9 6.99 17.25 2.38
CA LEU A 9 5.83 16.55 2.95
C LEU A 9 5.99 15.02 2.92
N LEU A 10 6.12 14.42 1.74
CA LEU A 10 6.02 12.96 1.62
C LEU A 10 7.18 12.25 2.31
N SER A 11 8.43 12.72 2.11
CA SER A 11 9.59 12.09 2.73
C SER A 11 9.57 12.19 4.26
N PRO A 12 9.33 13.38 4.86
CA PRO A 12 9.18 13.49 6.31
C PRO A 12 8.01 12.64 6.85
N LEU A 13 6.85 12.65 6.19
CA LEU A 13 5.67 11.88 6.61
C LEU A 13 5.99 10.38 6.67
N HIS A 14 6.58 9.84 5.59
CA HIS A 14 6.98 8.44 5.51
C HIS A 14 8.03 8.04 6.54
N SER A 15 8.95 8.95 6.91
CA SER A 15 9.93 8.66 7.98
C SER A 15 9.32 8.51 9.37
N VAL A 16 8.10 9.03 9.60
CA VAL A 16 7.41 8.97 10.89
C VAL A 16 6.35 7.88 10.93
N PHE A 17 5.56 7.75 9.86
CA PHE A 17 4.38 6.89 9.82
C PHE A 17 4.51 5.67 8.93
N GLY A 18 5.56 5.59 8.12
CA GLY A 18 5.77 4.49 7.18
C GLY A 18 6.50 3.32 7.84
N ASP A 19 6.08 2.12 7.50
CA ASP A 19 6.75 0.87 7.85
C ASP A 19 7.45 0.28 6.61
N GLU A 20 8.44 -0.58 6.83
CA GLU A 20 9.09 -1.32 5.74
C GLU A 20 8.24 -2.52 5.29
N HIS A 21 8.00 -2.63 3.98
CA HIS A 21 7.25 -3.71 3.34
C HIS A 21 8.04 -4.32 2.19
N GLU A 22 7.82 -5.61 1.92
CA GLU A 22 8.44 -6.27 0.77
C GLU A 22 7.54 -6.15 -0.46
N TYR A 23 7.99 -5.36 -1.43
CA TYR A 23 7.36 -5.18 -2.73
C TYR A 23 7.78 -6.27 -3.71
N ARG A 24 6.82 -6.83 -4.45
CA ARG A 24 7.01 -7.93 -5.40
C ARG A 24 6.38 -7.57 -6.75
N PRO A 25 7.16 -7.05 -7.71
CA PRO A 25 6.65 -6.75 -9.04
C PRO A 25 6.12 -7.98 -9.76
N LYS A 26 5.04 -7.84 -10.52
CA LYS A 26 4.44 -8.91 -11.33
C LYS A 26 5.33 -9.34 -12.49
N ASN A 27 6.22 -8.47 -12.94
CA ASN A 27 7.07 -8.68 -14.12
C ASN A 27 8.28 -9.59 -13.87
N GLY A 28 8.37 -10.23 -12.70
CA GLY A 28 9.46 -11.15 -12.35
C GLY A 28 10.73 -10.46 -11.83
N THR A 29 10.72 -9.14 -11.67
CA THR A 29 11.80 -8.43 -10.97
C THR A 29 11.93 -8.95 -9.54
N ALA A 30 13.17 -9.10 -9.06
CA ALA A 30 13.43 -9.53 -7.68
C ALA A 30 12.70 -8.62 -6.67
N PRO A 31 12.09 -9.21 -5.61
CA PRO A 31 11.48 -8.43 -4.54
C PRO A 31 12.43 -7.41 -3.94
N PHE A 32 11.89 -6.30 -3.43
CA PHE A 32 12.66 -5.25 -2.79
C PHE A 32 11.86 -4.59 -1.66
N SER A 33 12.56 -4.03 -0.68
CA SER A 33 11.92 -3.30 0.41
C SER A 33 11.52 -1.89 -0.02
N ILE A 34 10.36 -1.45 0.45
CA ILE A 34 9.86 -0.07 0.32
C ILE A 34 9.35 0.44 1.66
N ASN A 35 9.33 1.75 1.85
CA ASN A 35 8.62 2.37 2.95
C ASN A 35 7.20 2.78 2.53
N GLY A 36 6.20 2.30 3.26
CA GLY A 36 4.80 2.63 2.97
C GLY A 36 3.95 2.73 4.22
N ILE A 37 2.91 3.57 4.13
CA ILE A 37 1.94 3.78 5.21
C ILE A 37 0.75 2.87 4.91
N PHE A 38 0.63 1.79 5.69
CA PHE A 38 -0.44 0.81 5.50
C PHE A 38 -1.68 1.18 6.32
N ASP A 39 -2.82 1.23 5.64
CA ASP A 39 -4.13 1.29 6.26
C ASP A 39 -4.87 -0.02 5.97
N ARG A 40 -5.25 -0.75 7.02
CA ARG A 40 -5.94 -2.02 6.88
C ARG A 40 -7.36 -1.86 6.33
N GLY A 41 -7.94 -0.65 6.39
CA GLY A 41 -9.36 -0.42 6.21
C GLY A 41 -10.17 -1.02 7.37
N TYR A 42 -11.30 -0.41 7.74
CA TYR A 42 -12.27 -1.03 8.64
C TYR A 42 -12.97 -2.19 7.92
N ALA A 43 -12.34 -3.36 7.92
CA ALA A 43 -13.07 -4.61 7.73
C ALA A 43 -13.85 -4.90 9.02
N GLN A 44 -14.97 -4.21 9.26
CA GLN A 44 -15.97 -4.80 10.14
C GLN A 44 -16.42 -6.08 9.45
N ALA A 45 -16.14 -7.20 10.10
CA ALA A 45 -16.78 -8.46 9.79
C ALA A 45 -18.29 -8.22 9.86
N ALA A 46 -18.93 -8.06 8.70
CA ALA A 46 -20.36 -8.27 8.61
C ALA A 46 -20.58 -9.77 8.81
N GLU A 47 -20.57 -10.22 10.06
CA GLU A 47 -21.43 -11.34 10.44
C GLU A 47 -22.85 -10.85 10.20
N ASN A 48 -23.35 -11.14 8.99
CA ASN A 48 -24.72 -10.86 8.60
C ASN A 48 -25.65 -11.71 9.47
N LEU A 49 -26.28 -11.08 10.47
CA LEU A 49 -27.38 -11.69 11.21
C LEU A 49 -28.76 -11.29 10.66
N ASP A 50 -28.95 -10.18 9.93
CA ASP A 50 -30.31 -9.71 9.59
C ASP A 50 -30.45 -8.91 8.28
N GLY A 51 -30.14 -9.54 7.13
CA GLY A 51 -30.89 -9.34 5.88
C GLY A 51 -31.01 -7.95 5.20
N ASP A 52 -30.39 -6.88 5.70
CA ASP A 52 -30.44 -5.55 5.07
C ASP A 52 -29.02 -4.95 4.95
N SER A 53 -28.44 -5.04 3.75
CA SER A 53 -26.99 -4.90 3.55
C SER A 53 -26.61 -3.54 2.97
N VAL A 54 -26.11 -2.62 3.79
CA VAL A 54 -25.21 -1.55 3.34
C VAL A 54 -23.78 -2.08 3.46
N ILE A 55 -23.24 -2.64 2.36
CA ILE A 55 -21.87 -3.11 2.30
C ILE A 55 -20.93 -1.89 2.19
N ASN A 56 -20.38 -1.44 3.31
CA ASN A 56 -19.21 -0.57 3.31
C ASN A 56 -17.95 -1.43 3.41
N THR A 57 -17.48 -1.99 2.30
CA THR A 57 -16.14 -2.61 2.23
C THR A 57 -15.11 -1.52 1.96
N SER A 58 -14.40 -1.04 2.98
CA SER A 58 -13.15 -0.32 2.75
C SER A 58 -12.04 -1.34 2.46
N SER A 59 -11.49 -1.33 1.26
CA SER A 59 -10.33 -2.15 0.91
C SER A 59 -9.09 -1.67 1.69
N PRO A 60 -8.17 -2.58 2.07
CA PRO A 60 -6.86 -2.19 2.58
C PRO A 60 -6.12 -1.32 1.56
N MET A 61 -5.34 -0.37 2.04
CA MET A 61 -4.60 0.58 1.22
C MET A 61 -3.16 0.71 1.68
N LEU A 62 -2.28 1.04 0.75
CA LEU A 62 -0.88 1.36 1.04
C LEU A 62 -0.51 2.66 0.33
N GLY A 63 -0.18 3.70 1.10
CA GLY A 63 0.43 4.91 0.58
C GLY A 63 1.93 4.70 0.35
N VAL A 64 2.40 4.97 -0.87
CA VAL A 64 3.82 4.84 -1.25
C VAL A 64 4.34 6.12 -1.91
N ARG A 65 5.66 6.29 -1.90
CA ARG A 65 6.35 7.41 -2.57
C ARG A 65 6.90 6.99 -3.93
N ASP A 66 6.41 7.60 -5.00
CA ASP A 66 6.90 7.32 -6.36
C ASP A 66 8.41 7.62 -6.50
N ALA A 67 8.90 8.60 -5.72
CA ALA A 67 10.31 8.98 -5.69
C ALA A 67 11.22 7.88 -5.14
N GLU A 68 10.73 7.03 -4.23
CA GLU A 68 11.48 5.91 -3.68
C GLU A 68 11.78 4.88 -4.78
N PHE A 69 10.76 4.48 -5.55
CA PHE A 69 10.92 3.56 -6.69
C PHE A 69 11.91 4.12 -7.73
N ARG A 70 11.80 5.42 -8.06
CA ARG A 70 12.74 6.10 -8.98
C ARG A 70 14.17 6.07 -8.44
N LYS A 71 14.38 6.41 -7.17
CA LYS A 71 15.71 6.41 -6.53
C LYS A 71 16.32 5.00 -6.49
N LEU A 72 15.51 3.96 -6.34
CA LEU A 72 15.93 2.56 -6.37
C LEU A 72 16.12 2.00 -7.79
N GLY A 73 15.83 2.77 -8.85
CA GLY A 73 15.86 2.29 -10.23
C GLY A 73 14.83 1.19 -10.51
N LYS A 74 13.70 1.21 -9.78
CA LYS A 74 12.61 0.23 -9.88
C LYS A 74 11.44 0.79 -10.70
N PRO A 75 10.64 -0.09 -11.35
CA PRO A 75 9.40 0.35 -12.00
C PRO A 75 8.45 0.94 -10.96
N GLN A 76 7.61 1.88 -11.39
CA GLN A 76 6.52 2.42 -10.56
C GLN A 76 5.49 1.32 -10.27
N PRO A 77 4.70 1.47 -9.18
CA PRO A 77 3.68 0.48 -8.84
C PRO A 77 2.67 0.23 -9.94
N GLU A 78 2.31 -1.04 -10.14
CA GLU A 78 1.32 -1.43 -11.14
C GLU A 78 0.27 -2.41 -10.57
N VAL A 79 -0.90 -2.46 -11.20
CA VAL A 79 -1.92 -3.47 -10.90
C VAL A 79 -1.34 -4.87 -11.11
N SER A 80 -1.71 -5.78 -10.19
CA SER A 80 -1.22 -7.16 -10.04
C SER A 80 0.17 -7.32 -9.43
N ASP A 81 0.87 -6.23 -9.11
CA ASP A 81 2.02 -6.31 -8.20
C ASP A 81 1.55 -6.79 -6.82
N ARG A 82 2.48 -7.29 -6.01
CA ARG A 82 2.15 -7.80 -4.67
C ARG A 82 2.98 -7.09 -3.61
N VAL A 83 2.41 -6.98 -2.42
CA VAL A 83 3.12 -6.43 -1.26
C VAL A 83 2.94 -7.39 -0.10
N PHE A 84 4.04 -7.81 0.50
CA PHE A 84 4.01 -8.58 1.73
C PHE A 84 4.23 -7.65 2.92
N ILE A 85 3.22 -7.58 3.78
CA ILE A 85 3.17 -6.71 4.95
C ILE A 85 3.40 -7.57 6.17
N LYS A 86 4.58 -7.44 6.77
CA LYS A 86 4.99 -8.24 7.94
C LYS A 86 4.50 -7.62 9.23
N THR A 87 4.85 -6.36 9.47
CA THR A 87 4.52 -5.61 10.70
C THR A 87 4.13 -4.19 10.36
N VAL A 88 3.18 -3.62 11.11
CA VAL A 88 2.75 -2.22 11.00
C VAL A 88 2.61 -1.64 12.40
N GLY A 89 3.33 -0.55 12.70
CA GLY A 89 3.30 0.07 14.03
C GLY A 89 3.60 -0.90 15.18
N GLY A 90 4.45 -1.91 14.96
CA GLY A 90 4.77 -2.97 15.93
C GLY A 90 3.77 -4.14 16.00
N HIS A 91 2.66 -4.10 15.26
CA HIS A 91 1.69 -5.18 15.19
C HIS A 91 1.99 -6.13 14.02
N VAL A 92 1.95 -7.44 14.25
CA VAL A 92 2.13 -8.44 13.20
C VAL A 92 0.90 -8.52 12.30
N ILE A 93 1.12 -8.36 11.01
CA ILE A 93 0.09 -8.53 9.95
C ILE A 93 0.33 -9.85 9.21
N ASN A 94 1.58 -10.13 8.82
CA ASN A 94 2.01 -11.36 8.14
C ASN A 94 1.11 -11.79 6.96
N GLN A 95 0.77 -10.83 6.08
CA GLN A 95 -0.20 -11.05 5.00
C GLN A 95 0.37 -10.58 3.66
N LEU A 96 0.15 -11.40 2.62
CA LEU A 96 0.41 -11.03 1.23
C LEU A 96 -0.83 -10.37 0.63
N PHE A 97 -0.63 -9.23 -0.01
CA PHE A 97 -1.65 -8.49 -0.74
C PHE A 97 -1.30 -8.41 -2.22
N VAL A 98 -2.33 -8.23 -3.05
CA VAL A 98 -2.20 -7.90 -4.48
C VAL A 98 -2.76 -6.51 -4.72
N VAL A 99 -2.05 -5.70 -5.50
CA VAL A 99 -2.47 -4.36 -5.91
C VAL A 99 -3.62 -4.51 -6.93
N SER A 100 -4.80 -4.03 -6.56
CA SER A 100 -5.99 -4.04 -7.41
C SER A 100 -6.21 -2.73 -8.16
N ASN A 101 -5.76 -1.61 -7.58
CA ASN A 101 -5.78 -0.30 -8.22
C ASN A 101 -4.58 0.54 -7.77
N VAL A 102 -4.14 1.47 -8.63
CA VAL A 102 -3.10 2.46 -8.31
C VAL A 102 -3.68 3.85 -8.54
N GLU A 103 -3.70 4.66 -7.49
CA GLU A 103 -4.29 6.00 -7.50
C GLU A 103 -3.22 7.06 -7.18
N PRO A 104 -2.63 7.72 -8.19
CA PRO A 104 -1.67 8.79 -7.99
C PRO A 104 -2.30 9.99 -7.27
N ASP A 105 -1.59 10.58 -6.32
CA ASP A 105 -2.07 11.71 -5.52
C ASP A 105 -1.80 13.09 -6.15
N SER A 106 -1.21 13.13 -7.35
CA SER A 106 -0.73 14.33 -8.08
C SER A 106 0.39 15.12 -7.40
N HIS A 107 0.92 14.64 -6.28
CA HIS A 107 1.97 15.25 -5.48
C HIS A 107 3.23 14.37 -5.37
N GLY A 108 3.25 13.23 -6.07
CA GLY A 108 4.40 12.31 -6.15
C GLY A 108 4.29 11.10 -5.23
N GLY A 109 3.12 10.89 -4.63
CA GLY A 109 2.74 9.65 -3.98
C GLY A 109 1.68 8.89 -4.78
N SER A 110 1.57 7.60 -4.47
CA SER A 110 0.54 6.73 -5.01
C SER A 110 -0.15 5.99 -3.88
N ARG A 111 -1.49 5.96 -3.93
CA ARG A 111 -2.30 5.11 -3.06
C ARG A 111 -2.59 3.81 -3.79
N LEU A 112 -2.10 2.71 -3.24
CA LEU A 112 -2.33 1.38 -3.75
C LEU A 112 -3.56 0.80 -3.05
N VAL A 113 -4.60 0.47 -3.81
CA VAL A 113 -5.74 -0.30 -3.29
C VAL A 113 -5.38 -1.77 -3.35
N LEU A 114 -5.59 -2.49 -2.25
CA LEU A 114 -5.10 -3.84 -2.07
C LEU A 114 -6.23 -4.84 -1.86
N ASN A 115 -5.99 -6.07 -2.31
CA ASN A 115 -6.80 -7.24 -2.00
C ASN A 115 -5.94 -8.29 -1.28
N VAL A 116 -6.56 -9.00 -0.32
CA VAL A 116 -5.91 -10.12 0.37
C VAL A 116 -5.68 -11.27 -0.61
N VAL A 117 -4.45 -11.77 -0.70
CA VAL A 117 -4.17 -13.02 -1.41
C VAL A 117 -4.58 -14.17 -0.50
N LYS A 118 -5.62 -14.91 -0.89
CA LYS A 118 -6.01 -16.14 -0.19
C LYS A 118 -4.97 -17.23 -0.45
N ALA A 119 -4.54 -17.92 0.61
CA ALA A 119 -3.84 -19.19 0.46
C ALA A 119 -4.77 -20.19 -0.24
N ARG A 120 -4.24 -20.95 -1.20
CA ARG A 120 -4.95 -22.07 -1.83
C ARG A 120 -4.99 -23.26 -0.90
#